data_AF-A0A2V7JB23-F1
#
_entry.id   AF-A0A2V7JB23-F1
#
_cell.length_a   1.000
_cell.length_b   1.000
_cell.length_c   1.000
_cell.angle_alpha   90.00
_cell.angle_beta   90.00
_cell.angle_gamma   90.00
#
_symmetry.space_group_name_H-M   'P 1'
#
loop_
_entity.id
_entity.type
_entity.pdbx_description
1 polymer ?
#
loop_
_entity_poly.entity_id
_entity_poly.type
_entity_poly.pdbx_seq_one_letter_code
_entity_poly.pdbx_strand_id
1 'polypeptide(L)' 'MSKLLDAIAGVPNACEPLPGIVTGGQPAAAHLAALKQAGCAVVIDIREPMEPQPFRTPDAVVAAGL' A
#
# COMPACT_ATOMS: atom_id res chain seq x y z
N MET A 1 -8.11 0.51 16.97
CA MET A 1 -7.40 1.16 15.85
C MET A 1 -7.32 0.18 14.70
N SER A 2 -7.45 0.65 13.45
CA SER A 2 -7.31 -0.23 12.27
C SER A 2 -5.85 -0.50 11.98
N LYS A 3 -5.44 -1.76 12.09
CA LYS A 3 -4.05 -2.19 11.83
C LYS A 3 -3.59 -1.88 10.41
N LEU A 4 -4.51 -1.91 9.45
CA LEU A 4 -4.21 -1.60 8.06
C LEU A 4 -3.97 -0.10 7.87
N LEU A 5 -4.77 0.75 8.53
CA LEU A 5 -4.57 2.19 8.47
C LEU A 5 -3.26 2.61 9.15
N ASP A 6 -2.96 2.01 10.31
CA ASP A 6 -1.69 2.24 11.01
C ASP A 6 -0.48 1.81 10.14
N ALA A 7 -0.61 0.73 9.36
CA ALA A 7 0.44 0.23 8.47
C ALA A 7 0.79 1.17 7.31
N ILE A 8 -0.12 2.07 6.94
CA ILE A 8 0.09 3.07 5.89
C ILE A 8 0.25 4.50 6.44
N ALA A 9 0.56 4.63 7.74
CA ALA A 9 0.83 5.93 8.34
C ALA A 9 1.95 6.65 7.56
N GLY A 10 1.68 7.88 7.13
CA GLY A 10 2.61 8.69 6.33
C GLY A 10 2.48 8.51 4.81
N VAL A 11 1.66 7.57 4.33
CA VAL A 11 1.28 7.53 2.91
C VAL A 11 0.42 8.76 2.60
N PRO A 12 0.68 9.51 1.51
CA PRO A 12 -0.12 10.68 1.15
C PRO A 12 -1.60 10.34 1.05
N ASN A 13 -2.48 11.15 1.64
CA ASN A 13 -3.93 10.94 1.62
C ASN A 13 -4.39 9.55 2.15
N ALA A 14 -3.65 8.94 3.08
CA ALA A 14 -4.03 7.70 3.72
C ALA A 14 -5.40 7.80 4.41
N CYS A 15 -6.29 6.87 4.11
CA CYS A 15 -7.65 6.80 4.66
C CYS A 15 -8.15 5.35 4.71
N GLU A 16 -9.12 5.08 5.58
CA GLU A 16 -9.88 3.82 5.61
C GLU A 16 -11.35 4.12 5.29
N PRO A 17 -11.76 4.14 4.01
CA PRO A 17 -13.14 4.45 3.64
C PRO A 17 -14.15 3.40 4.12
N LEU A 18 -13.71 2.15 4.27
CA LEU A 18 -14.51 1.03 4.76
C LEU A 18 -13.64 0.14 5.66
N PRO A 19 -14.19 -0.48 6.71
CA PRO A 19 -13.42 -1.37 7.58
C PRO A 19 -12.69 -2.45 6.77
N GLY A 20 -11.36 -2.51 6.88
CA GLY A 20 -10.55 -3.49 6.15
C GLY A 20 -10.10 -3.06 4.76
N ILE A 21 -10.49 -1.87 4.29
CA ILE A 21 -10.06 -1.29 3.00
C ILE A 21 -9.37 0.02 3.26
N VAL A 22 -8.09 0.10 2.89
CA VAL A 22 -7.31 1.33 2.99
C VAL A 22 -6.93 1.85 1.61
N THR A 23 -6.88 3.18 1.50
CA THR A 23 -6.54 3.89 0.28
C THR A 23 -5.49 4.96 0.58
N GLY A 24 -4.67 5.29 -0.40
CA GLY A 24 -3.69 6.36 -0.31
C GLY A 24 -3.01 6.61 -1.65
N GLY A 25 -2.11 7.58 -1.68
CA GLY A 25 -1.20 7.83 -2.78
C GLY A 25 -0.05 6.83 -2.80
N GLN A 26 1.10 7.27 -3.31
CA GLN A 26 2.27 6.41 -3.49
C GLN A 26 2.83 5.89 -2.16
N PRO A 27 2.85 4.57 -1.92
CA PRO A 27 3.55 4.00 -0.78
C PRO A 27 5.05 3.85 -1.07
N ALA A 28 5.88 3.98 -0.03
CA ALA A 28 7.23 3.41 0.03
C ALA A 28 7.22 1.89 0.34
N ALA A 29 8.33 1.20 0.05
CA ALA A 29 8.47 -0.25 0.29
C ALA A 29 8.22 -0.68 1.74
N ALA A 30 8.59 0.16 2.72
CA ALA A 30 8.34 -0.11 4.14
C ALA A 30 6.84 -0.24 4.46
N HIS A 31 5.98 0.53 3.78
CA HIS A 31 4.53 0.42 3.98
C HIS A 31 3.97 -0.89 3.40
N LEU A 32 4.53 -1.39 2.29
CA LEU A 32 4.10 -2.68 1.72
C LEU A 32 4.45 -3.84 2.69
N ALA A 33 5.64 -3.81 3.29
CA ALA A 33 6.02 -4.77 4.30
C ALA A 33 5.11 -4.69 5.55
N ALA A 34 4.81 -3.47 6.01
CA ALA A 34 3.88 -3.25 7.13
C ALA A 34 2.46 -3.73 6.80
N LEU A 35 1.97 -3.49 5.58
CA LEU A 35 0.68 -3.98 5.10
C LEU A 35 0.61 -5.50 5.12
N LYS A 36 1.66 -6.20 4.65
CA LYS A 36 1.73 -7.66 4.74
C LYS A 36 1.64 -8.15 6.19
N GLN A 37 2.41 -7.54 7.09
CA GLN A 37 2.39 -7.85 8.53
C GLN A 37 1.04 -7.57 9.18
N ALA A 38 0.32 -6.54 8.70
CA ALA A 38 -1.03 -6.21 9.14
C ALA A 38 -2.12 -7.14 8.57
N GLY A 39 -1.75 -8.09 7.70
CA GLY A 39 -2.67 -9.05 7.10
C GLY A 39 -3.31 -8.60 5.79
N CYS A 40 -2.77 -7.57 5.13
CA CYS A 40 -3.18 -7.21 3.79
C CYS A 40 -2.95 -8.39 2.84
N ALA A 41 -3.97 -8.69 2.02
CA ALA A 41 -3.93 -9.80 1.08
C ALA A 41 -3.82 -9.34 -0.38
N VAL A 42 -4.22 -8.10 -0.68
CA VAL A 42 -4.30 -7.58 -2.05
C VAL A 42 -3.93 -6.10 -2.05
N VAL A 43 -3.07 -5.70 -2.98
CA VAL A 43 -2.77 -4.31 -3.30
C VAL A 43 -3.27 -4.04 -4.72
N ILE A 44 -4.12 -3.01 -4.87
CA ILE A 44 -4.63 -2.58 -6.18
C ILE A 44 -3.90 -1.29 -6.56
N ASP A 45 -3.07 -1.38 -7.59
CA ASP A 45 -2.42 -0.21 -8.19
C ASP A 45 -3.33 0.36 -9.27
N ILE A 46 -3.85 1.57 -9.03
CA ILE A 46 -4.75 2.28 -9.96
C ILE A 46 -4.05 3.40 -10.74
N ARG A 47 -2.72 3.52 -10.60
CA ARG A 47 -1.94 4.55 -11.32
C ARG A 47 -1.98 4.27 -12.82
N GLU A 48 -1.98 5.34 -13.61
CA GLU A 48 -1.89 5.19 -15.06
C GLU A 48 -0.47 4.70 -15.42
N PRO A 49 -0.32 3.71 -16.33
CA PRO A 49 0.99 3.10 -16.64
C PRO A 49 2.11 4.07 -17.05
N MET A 50 1.78 5.21 -17.64
CA MET A 50 2.67 6.27 -18.10
C MET A 50 3.08 7.26 -16.99
N GLU A 51 2.44 7.21 -15.81
CA GLU A 51 2.86 8.04 -14.68
C GLU A 51 4.29 7.67 -14.22
N PRO A 52 5.10 8.62 -13.72
CA PRO A 52 6.42 8.32 -13.19
C PRO A 52 6.36 7.28 -12.05
N GLN A 53 7.05 6.15 -12.24
CA GLN A 53 7.14 5.06 -11.26
C GLN A 53 8.53 5.01 -10.64
N PRO A 54 8.83 5.82 -9.60
CA PRO A 54 10.16 5.87 -8.96
C PRO A 54 10.56 4.54 -8.30
N PHE A 55 9.61 3.62 -8.12
CA PHE A 55 9.90 2.23 -7.83
C PHE A 55 8.92 1.33 -8.60
N ARG A 56 9.36 0.13 -9.01
CA ARG A 56 8.48 -0.85 -9.63
C ARG A 56 7.61 -1.52 -8.58
N THR A 57 6.38 -1.04 -8.48
CA THR A 57 5.36 -1.53 -7.54
C THR A 57 5.12 -3.03 -7.62
N PRO A 58 5.05 -3.65 -8.81
CA PRO A 58 4.93 -5.10 -8.91
C PRO A 58 6.10 -5.85 -8.26
N ASP A 59 7.34 -5.42 -8.49
CA ASP A 59 8.53 -6.13 -8.00
C ASP A 59 8.64 -6.07 -6.47
N ALA A 60 8.34 -4.91 -5.85
CA ALA A 60 8.40 -4.81 -4.39
C ALA A 60 7.17 -5.41 -3.69
N VAL A 61 6.01 -5.47 -4.35
CA VAL A 61 4.84 -6.22 -3.88
C VAL A 61 5.18 -7.72 -3.81
N VAL A 62 5.75 -8.27 -4.89
CA VAL A 62 6.21 -9.66 -4.93
C VAL A 62 7.30 -9.91 -3.88
N ALA A 63 8.29 -9.02 -3.74
CA ALA A 63 9.33 -9.14 -2.72
C ALA A 63 8.79 -9.09 -1.28
N ALA A 64 7.68 -8.39 -1.05
CA ALA A 64 6.98 -8.35 0.24
C ALA A 64 6.11 -9.60 0.50
N GLY A 65 6.01 -10.53 -0.46
CA GLY A 65 5.16 -11.71 -0.38
C GLY A 65 3.66 -11.38 -0.46
N LEU A 66 3.33 -10.28 -1.13
CA LEU A 66 1.97 -9.85 -1.46
C LEU A 66 1.65 -10.20 -2.92
#